data_AF-A0A4P9YSM7-F1
#
_entry.id   AF-A0A4P9YSM7-F1
#
_cell.length_a   1.000
_cell.length_b   1.000
_cell.length_c   1.000
_cell.angle_alpha   90.00
_cell.angle_beta   90.00
_cell.angle_gamma   90.00
#
_symmetry.space_group_name_H-M   'P 1'
#
loop_
_entity.id
_entity.type
_entity.pdbx_description
1 polymer ?
#
loop_
_entity_poly.entity_id
_entity_poly.type
_entity_poly.pdbx_seq_one_letter_code
_entity_poly.pdbx_strand_id
1 'polypeptide(L)'
;MASNEKTTPQVNAETLQFYRDKLQASSREAQAKVEQWREHQREYQQLREGLTRLPEETSHAVMVPVGPLAFFPGKLVKTNHLLVLLGDNWFVERSATQAVELIDLVEQQLAEATRHATDLHTRLQLSQDLGDLTGYPNIPSSP
;
A
#
# COMPACT_ATOMS: atom_id res chain seq x y z
N MET A 1 -55.97 -12.15 0.86
CA MET A 1 -55.13 -11.69 1.98
C MET A 1 -54.49 -12.91 2.62
N ALA A 2 -53.19 -13.10 2.45
CA ALA A 2 -52.38 -13.99 3.29
C ALA A 2 -50.93 -13.52 3.15
N SER A 3 -50.44 -12.85 4.17
CA SER A 3 -49.14 -12.21 4.24
C SER A 3 -48.02 -13.24 4.24
N ASN A 4 -47.04 -13.03 3.35
CA ASN A 4 -45.77 -13.74 3.33
C ASN A 4 -44.84 -13.06 4.35
N GLU A 5 -44.72 -13.62 5.55
CA GLU A 5 -43.93 -13.03 6.64
C GLU A 5 -42.65 -13.82 6.88
N LYS A 6 -41.62 -13.41 6.12
CA LYS A 6 -40.21 -13.34 6.52
C LYS A 6 -39.63 -14.57 7.24
N THR A 7 -39.09 -15.49 6.46
CA THR A 7 -38.02 -16.40 6.88
C THR A 7 -36.85 -15.57 7.42
N THR A 8 -36.77 -15.41 8.74
CA THR A 8 -35.57 -14.91 9.41
C THR A 8 -34.44 -15.89 9.09
N PRO A 9 -33.30 -15.45 8.50
CA PRO A 9 -32.21 -16.37 8.25
C PRO A 9 -31.69 -16.84 9.61
N GLN A 10 -31.91 -18.12 9.93
CA GLN A 10 -31.30 -18.77 11.08
C GLN A 10 -29.79 -18.73 10.86
N VAL A 11 -29.12 -17.89 11.63
CA VAL A 11 -27.68 -17.71 11.55
C VAL A 11 -27.04 -18.88 12.30
N ASN A 12 -26.66 -19.92 11.56
CA ASN A 12 -25.97 -21.08 12.11
C ASN A 12 -24.58 -20.69 12.64
N ALA A 13 -24.17 -21.27 13.78
CA ALA A 13 -22.89 -20.97 14.42
C ALA A 13 -21.67 -21.22 13.51
N GLU A 14 -21.72 -22.26 12.68
CA GLU A 14 -20.68 -22.56 11.68
C GLU A 14 -20.55 -21.46 10.62
N THR A 15 -21.67 -20.92 10.16
CA THR A 15 -21.70 -19.84 9.18
C THR A 15 -21.09 -18.56 9.75
N LEU A 16 -21.35 -18.24 11.03
CA LEU A 16 -20.73 -17.10 11.72
C LEU A 16 -19.22 -17.25 11.87
N GLN A 17 -18.74 -18.44 12.22
CA GLN A 17 -17.31 -18.70 12.32
C GLN A 17 -16.62 -18.55 10.95
N PHE A 18 -17.22 -19.08 9.88
CA PHE A 18 -16.73 -18.88 8.52
C PHE A 18 -16.63 -17.40 8.13
N TYR A 19 -17.64 -16.59 8.46
CA TYR A 19 -17.60 -15.14 8.21
C TYR A 19 -16.53 -14.44 9.05
N ARG A 20 -16.31 -14.84 10.32
CA ARG A 20 -15.23 -14.34 11.17
C ARG A 20 -13.86 -14.63 10.57
N ASP A 21 -13.62 -15.87 10.15
CA ASP A 21 -12.35 -16.29 9.56
C ASP A 21 -12.07 -15.53 8.24
N LYS A 22 -13.10 -15.37 7.40
CA LYS A 22 -13.04 -14.54 6.19
C LYS A 22 -12.66 -13.09 6.49
N LEU A 23 -13.26 -12.49 7.51
CA LEU A 23 -12.96 -11.11 7.92
C LEU A 23 -11.53 -10.99 8.48
N GLN A 24 -11.08 -11.96 9.27
CA GLN A 24 -9.70 -11.99 9.77
C GLN A 24 -8.69 -12.13 8.64
N ALA A 25 -8.94 -13.00 7.66
CA ALA A 25 -8.08 -13.15 6.49
C ALA A 25 -8.00 -11.84 5.69
N SER A 26 -9.14 -11.22 5.40
CA SER A 26 -9.18 -9.92 4.71
C SER A 26 -8.48 -8.80 5.48
N SER A 27 -8.57 -8.80 6.82
CA SER A 27 -7.87 -7.83 7.68
C SER A 27 -6.35 -8.01 7.61
N ARG A 28 -5.87 -9.25 7.65
CA ARG A 28 -4.43 -9.57 7.50
C ARG A 28 -3.89 -9.15 6.12
N GLU A 29 -4.64 -9.42 5.05
CA GLU A 29 -4.27 -8.98 3.70
C GLU A 29 -4.21 -7.45 3.59
N ALA A 30 -5.16 -6.75 4.20
CA ALA A 30 -5.15 -5.29 4.23
C ALA A 30 -3.93 -4.75 5.00
N GLN A 31 -3.59 -5.35 6.15
CA GLN A 31 -2.39 -4.98 6.92
C GLN A 31 -1.10 -5.22 6.14
N ALA A 32 -0.99 -6.34 5.42
CA ALA A 32 0.17 -6.63 4.57
C ALA A 32 0.34 -5.57 3.46
N LYS A 33 -0.75 -5.15 2.83
CA LYS A 33 -0.74 -4.08 1.81
C LYS A 33 -0.31 -2.74 2.40
N VAL A 34 -0.77 -2.40 3.60
CA VAL A 34 -0.36 -1.16 4.29
C VAL A 34 1.14 -1.15 4.57
N GLU A 35 1.73 -2.27 5.01
CA GLU A 35 3.17 -2.33 5.23
C GLU A 35 3.95 -2.23 3.92
N GLN A 36 3.48 -2.89 2.86
CA GLN A 36 4.07 -2.74 1.52
C GLN A 36 4.03 -1.29 1.03
N TRP A 37 2.93 -0.56 1.25
CA TRP A 37 2.83 0.86 0.91
C TRP A 37 3.81 1.72 1.71
N ARG A 38 4.07 1.39 2.97
CA ARG A 38 5.11 2.08 3.77
C ARG A 38 6.51 1.82 3.25
N GLU A 39 6.81 0.61 2.76
CA GLU A 39 8.07 0.30 2.10
C GLU A 39 8.26 1.15 0.85
N HIS A 40 7.26 1.17 -0.04
CA HIS A 40 7.27 2.02 -1.22
C HIS A 40 7.47 3.50 -0.88
N GLN A 41 6.82 4.00 0.18
CA GLN A 41 7.00 5.37 0.64
C GLN A 41 8.46 5.66 1.03
N ARG A 42 9.13 4.73 1.72
CA ARG A 42 10.56 4.87 2.08
C ARG A 42 11.46 4.89 0.84
N GLU A 43 11.16 4.05 -0.15
CA GLU A 43 11.92 4.00 -1.40
C GLU A 43 11.79 5.31 -2.19
N TYR A 44 10.57 5.87 -2.27
CA TYR A 44 10.34 7.17 -2.92
C TYR A 44 11.06 8.33 -2.21
N GLN A 45 11.14 8.32 -0.88
CA GLN A 45 11.89 9.32 -0.12
C GLN A 45 13.39 9.25 -0.43
N GLN A 46 13.97 8.05 -0.47
CA GLN A 46 15.39 7.86 -0.84
C GLN A 46 15.65 8.29 -2.29
N LEU A 47 14.73 7.96 -3.19
CA LEU A 47 14.80 8.38 -4.60
C LEU A 47 14.76 9.91 -4.71
N ARG A 48 13.86 10.58 -3.98
CA ARG A 48 13.74 12.03 -3.94
C ARG A 48 15.03 12.70 -3.48
N GLU A 49 15.65 12.20 -2.41
CA GLU A 49 16.94 12.72 -1.90
C GLU A 49 18.07 12.52 -2.92
N GLY A 50 18.06 11.39 -3.63
CA GLY A 50 19.02 11.11 -4.71
C GLY A 50 18.85 12.06 -5.89
N LEU A 51 17.61 12.22 -6.37
CA LEU A 51 17.28 13.08 -7.51
C LEU A 51 17.45 14.57 -7.20
N THR A 52 17.32 14.98 -5.94
CA THR A 52 17.58 16.38 -5.53
C THR A 52 19.07 16.72 -5.59
N ARG A 53 19.96 15.76 -5.26
CA ARG A 53 21.42 15.96 -5.27
C ARG A 53 22.05 15.78 -6.65
N LEU A 54 21.50 14.89 -7.48
CA LEU A 54 22.03 14.60 -8.82
C LEU A 54 22.25 15.83 -9.73
N PRO A 55 21.37 16.85 -9.76
CA PRO A 55 21.55 18.03 -10.62
C PRO A 55 22.61 19.03 -10.11
N GLU A 56 23.18 18.84 -8.92
CA GLU A 56 24.18 19.78 -8.35
C GLU A 56 25.51 19.75 -9.11
N GLU A 57 25.92 18.59 -9.63
CA GLU A 57 27.08 18.47 -10.51
C GLU A 57 26.68 17.98 -11.90
N THR A 58 27.29 18.55 -12.93
CA THR A 58 26.99 18.19 -14.33
C THR A 58 27.51 16.79 -14.70
N SER A 59 28.41 16.24 -13.88
CA SER A 59 28.82 14.86 -14.03
C SER A 59 29.41 14.24 -12.77
N HIS A 60 29.06 12.99 -12.52
CA HIS A 60 29.55 12.21 -11.37
C HIS A 60 30.29 10.98 -11.86
N ALA A 61 31.43 10.64 -11.26
CA ALA A 61 32.07 9.36 -11.51
C ALA A 61 31.31 8.25 -10.75
N VAL A 62 30.87 7.21 -11.45
CA VAL A 62 30.03 6.14 -10.88
C VAL A 62 30.49 4.79 -11.39
N MET A 63 30.45 3.78 -10.53
CA MET A 63 30.67 2.38 -10.91
C MET A 63 29.36 1.81 -11.48
N VAL A 64 29.31 1.57 -12.79
CA VAL A 64 28.12 1.05 -13.46
C VAL A 64 28.08 -0.47 -13.33
N PRO A 65 27.02 -1.05 -12.73
CA PRO A 65 26.85 -2.50 -12.71
C PRO A 65 26.46 -3.00 -14.10
N VAL A 66 27.28 -3.89 -14.67
CA VAL A 66 27.02 -4.50 -16.00
C VAL A 66 26.60 -5.97 -15.85
N GLY A 67 26.78 -6.54 -14.65
CA GLY A 67 26.31 -7.89 -14.31
C GLY A 67 26.43 -8.16 -12.81
N PRO A 68 26.10 -9.38 -12.36
CA PRO A 68 26.00 -9.73 -10.95
C PRO A 68 27.31 -9.57 -10.15
N LEU A 69 28.47 -9.66 -10.82
CA LEU A 69 29.81 -9.54 -10.20
C LEU A 69 30.70 -8.50 -10.88
N ALA A 70 30.19 -7.71 -11.83
CA ALA A 70 31.02 -6.84 -12.66
C ALA A 70 30.57 -5.38 -12.60
N PHE A 71 31.51 -4.50 -12.25
CA PHE A 71 31.34 -3.05 -12.23
C PHE A 71 32.38 -2.39 -13.14
N PHE A 72 31.95 -1.43 -13.95
CA PHE A 72 32.83 -0.65 -14.81
C PHE A 72 32.90 0.80 -14.35
N PRO A 73 34.09 1.44 -14.37
CA PRO A 73 34.20 2.86 -14.08
C PRO A 73 33.53 3.66 -15.20
N GLY A 74 32.50 4.42 -14.85
CA GLY A 74 31.75 5.27 -15.76
C GLY A 74 31.57 6.68 -15.19
N LYS A 75 30.91 7.53 -15.97
CA LYS A 75 30.58 8.90 -15.59
C LYS A 75 29.16 9.20 -16.03
N LEU A 76 28.32 9.63 -15.10
CA LEU A 76 27.00 10.18 -15.43
C LEU A 76 27.22 11.54 -16.09
N VAL A 77 26.62 11.75 -17.25
CA VAL A 77 26.64 13.02 -17.99
C VAL A 77 25.20 13.48 -18.19
N LYS A 78 24.95 14.80 -18.11
CA LYS A 78 23.61 15.39 -18.20
C LYS A 78 22.65 14.89 -17.11
N THR A 79 23.09 14.99 -15.87
CA THR A 79 22.35 14.61 -14.64
C THR A 79 20.98 15.26 -14.46
N ASN A 80 20.66 16.28 -15.25
CA ASN A 80 19.37 16.96 -15.24
C ASN A 80 18.28 16.25 -16.05
N HIS A 81 18.63 15.30 -16.92
CA HIS A 81 17.68 14.57 -17.77
C HIS A 81 17.50 13.14 -17.25
N LEU A 82 16.26 12.78 -16.96
CA LEU A 82 15.87 11.49 -16.39
C LEU A 82 14.83 10.81 -17.28
N LEU A 83 14.89 9.48 -17.30
CA LEU A 83 13.89 8.66 -17.94
C LEU A 83 12.97 8.08 -16.85
N VAL A 84 11.70 8.51 -16.86
CA VAL A 84 10.71 8.10 -15.85
C VAL A 84 9.74 7.10 -16.46
N LEU A 85 9.50 5.99 -15.76
CA LEU A 85 8.49 4.99 -16.12
C LEU A 85 7.13 5.41 -15.54
N LEU A 86 6.13 5.63 -16.41
CA LEU A 86 4.77 6.02 -15.97
C LEU A 86 3.83 4.82 -15.77
N GLY A 87 4.19 3.65 -16.30
CA GLY A 87 3.36 2.44 -16.35
C GLY A 87 3.43 1.79 -17.73
N ASP A 88 3.07 0.51 -17.83
CA ASP A 88 2.95 -0.24 -19.10
C ASP A 88 4.17 -0.13 -20.04
N ASN A 89 5.39 -0.09 -19.48
CA ASN A 89 6.64 0.11 -20.22
C ASN A 89 6.74 1.44 -21.01
N TRP A 90 5.93 2.44 -20.66
CA TRP A 90 6.00 3.78 -21.24
C TRP A 90 6.99 4.66 -20.47
N PHE A 91 8.03 5.07 -21.18
CA PHE A 91 9.09 5.93 -20.66
C PHE A 91 8.97 7.34 -21.21
N VAL A 92 9.12 8.33 -20.33
CA VAL A 92 9.13 9.74 -20.70
C VAL A 92 10.39 10.42 -20.20
N GLU A 93 10.93 11.34 -21.00
CA GLU A 93 12.04 12.18 -20.58
C GLU A 93 11.51 13.35 -19.72
N ARG A 94 12.11 13.53 -18.54
CA ARG A 94 11.76 14.57 -17.57
C ARG A 94 13.01 15.21 -16.99
N SER A 95 12.90 16.46 -16.59
CA SER A 95 13.99 17.09 -15.84
C SER A 95 14.07 16.53 -14.41
N ALA A 96 15.22 16.65 -13.76
CA ALA A 96 15.39 16.28 -12.35
C ALA A 96 14.35 16.96 -11.45
N THR A 97 14.09 18.26 -11.66
CA THR A 97 13.07 19.02 -10.93
C THR A 97 11.66 18.47 -11.16
N GLN A 98 11.30 18.19 -12.42
CA GLN A 98 10.00 17.61 -12.75
C GLN A 98 9.81 16.20 -12.18
N ALA A 99 10.88 15.40 -12.14
CA ALA A 99 10.82 14.07 -11.53
C ALA A 99 10.59 14.14 -10.02
N VAL A 100 11.18 15.12 -9.33
CA VAL A 100 10.90 15.38 -7.91
C VAL A 100 9.44 15.79 -7.70
N GLU A 101 8.90 16.69 -8.53
CA GLU A 101 7.49 17.09 -8.47
C GLU A 101 6.54 15.88 -8.67
N LEU A 102 6.89 14.96 -9.58
CA LEU A 102 6.13 13.73 -9.78
C LEU A 102 6.19 12.81 -8.54
N ILE A 103 7.34 12.70 -7.89
CA ILE A 103 7.47 11.92 -6.65
C ILE A 103 6.63 12.55 -5.54
N ASP A 104 6.68 13.88 -5.38
CA ASP A 104 5.88 14.59 -4.37
C ASP A 104 4.37 14.35 -4.58
N LEU A 105 3.91 14.33 -5.83
CA LEU A 105 2.52 13.99 -6.17
C LEU A 105 2.17 12.53 -5.77
N VAL A 106 3.05 11.59 -6.07
CA VAL A 106 2.85 10.16 -5.72
C VAL A 106 2.85 9.97 -4.22
N GLU A 107 3.75 10.64 -3.47
CA GLU A 107 3.79 10.59 -2.01
C GLU A 107 2.50 11.11 -1.38
N GLN A 108 1.94 12.21 -1.89
CA GLN A 108 0.66 12.74 -1.42
C GLN A 108 -0.47 11.72 -1.61
N GLN A 109 -0.56 11.13 -2.81
CA GLN A 109 -1.57 10.10 -3.10
C GLN A 109 -1.41 8.86 -2.22
N LEU A 110 -0.17 8.43 -1.97
CA LEU A 110 0.13 7.29 -1.11
C LEU A 110 -0.21 7.57 0.36
N ALA A 111 0.04 8.79 0.84
CA ALA A 111 -0.33 9.23 2.19
C ALA A 111 -1.85 9.26 2.37
N GLU A 112 -2.58 9.79 1.39
CA GLU A 112 -4.05 9.79 1.40
C GLU A 112 -4.61 8.35 1.39
N ALA A 113 -4.09 7.49 0.52
CA ALA A 113 -4.49 6.08 0.44
C ALA A 113 -4.22 5.33 1.77
N THR A 114 -3.06 5.58 2.38
CA THR A 114 -2.69 4.97 3.67
C THR A 114 -3.60 5.46 4.80
N ARG A 115 -3.95 6.75 4.82
CA ARG A 115 -4.89 7.33 5.80
C ARG A 115 -6.28 6.72 5.66
N HIS A 116 -6.77 6.59 4.43
CA HIS A 116 -8.05 5.93 4.14
C HIS A 116 -8.06 4.47 4.60
N ALA A 117 -6.99 3.72 4.31
CA ALA A 117 -6.86 2.33 4.76
C ALA A 117 -6.86 2.21 6.30
N THR A 118 -6.20 3.14 7.00
CA THR A 118 -6.12 3.15 8.47
C THR A 118 -7.47 3.52 9.11
N ASP A 119 -8.20 4.49 8.55
CA ASP A 119 -9.55 4.85 9.01
C ASP A 119 -10.54 3.68 8.82
N LEU A 120 -10.52 3.02 7.65
CA LEU A 120 -11.32 1.82 7.41
C LEU A 120 -10.98 0.70 8.40
N HIS A 121 -9.69 0.48 8.68
CA HIS A 121 -9.26 -0.50 9.67
C HIS A 121 -9.80 -0.18 11.07
N THR A 122 -9.68 1.07 11.50
CA THR A 122 -10.21 1.53 12.81
C THR A 122 -11.72 1.30 12.92
N ARG A 123 -12.48 1.59 11.85
CA ARG A 123 -13.93 1.35 11.81
C ARG A 123 -14.28 -0.13 11.90
N LEU A 124 -13.52 -0.99 11.21
CA LEU A 124 -13.71 -2.43 11.28
C LEU A 124 -13.41 -2.96 12.68
N GLN A 125 -12.31 -2.53 13.32
CA GLN A 125 -12.00 -2.92 14.69
C GLN A 125 -13.07 -2.47 15.68
N LEU A 126 -13.50 -1.21 15.62
CA LEU A 126 -14.58 -0.71 16.47
C LEU A 126 -15.87 -1.53 16.29
N SER A 127 -16.20 -1.91 15.04
CA SER A 127 -17.38 -2.74 14.77
C SER A 127 -17.26 -4.15 15.37
N GLN A 128 -16.05 -4.70 15.45
CA GLN A 128 -15.77 -5.99 16.09
C GLN A 128 -15.90 -5.86 17.61
N ASP A 129 -15.26 -4.86 18.21
CA ASP A 129 -15.28 -4.61 19.65
C ASP A 129 -16.70 -4.32 20.15
N LEU A 130 -17.50 -3.55 19.40
CA LEU A 130 -18.91 -3.30 19.69
C LEU A 130 -19.76 -4.56 19.52
N GLY A 131 -19.45 -5.42 18.55
CA GLY A 131 -20.08 -6.73 18.41
C GLY A 131 -19.81 -7.64 19.61
N ASP A 132 -18.59 -7.58 20.15
CA ASP A 132 -18.19 -8.34 21.34
C ASP A 132 -18.80 -7.75 22.63
N LEU A 133 -19.01 -6.43 22.72
CA LEU A 133 -19.64 -5.73 23.86
C LEU A 133 -21.17 -5.79 23.88
N THR A 134 -21.82 -5.89 22.71
CA THR A 134 -23.30 -5.93 22.60
C THR A 134 -23.90 -7.30 22.93
N GLY A 135 -23.07 -8.30 23.28
CA GLY A 135 -23.53 -9.47 24.03
C GLY A 135 -24.61 -10.30 23.33
N TYR A 136 -24.39 -10.69 22.07
CA TYR A 136 -24.94 -12.01 21.69
C TYR A 136 -24.14 -13.05 22.47
N PRO A 137 -24.77 -13.81 23.37
CA PRO A 137 -24.05 -14.68 24.28
C PRO A 137 -23.29 -15.73 23.47
N ASN A 138 -22.02 -15.89 23.81
CA ASN A 138 -21.27 -17.13 23.65
C ASN A 138 -22.11 -18.23 24.32
N ILE A 139 -22.96 -18.92 23.55
CA ILE A 139 -23.77 -20.01 24.09
C ILE A 139 -22.78 -21.14 24.34
N PRO A 140 -22.51 -21.53 25.61
CA PRO A 140 -21.62 -22.64 25.87
C PRO A 140 -22.18 -23.87 25.18
N SER A 141 -21.36 -24.43 24.29
CA SER A 141 -21.51 -25.77 23.75
C SER A 141 -21.79 -26.74 24.89
N SER A 142 -22.89 -27.48 24.79
CA SER A 142 -23.23 -28.60 25.66
C SER A 142 -24.10 -29.56 24.87
N PRO A 143 -23.98 -30.86 25.18
CA PRO A 143 -23.06 -31.82 24.58
C PRO A 143 -23.65 -32.52 23.35
#